data_AF-A0A8J3Y317-F1
#
_entry.id   AF-A0A8J3Y317-F1
#
_cell.length_a   1.000
_cell.length_b   1.000
_cell.length_c   1.000
_cell.angle_alpha   90.00
_cell.angle_beta   90.00
_cell.angle_gamma   90.00
#
_symmetry.space_group_name_H-M   'P 1'
#
loop_
_entity.id
_entity.type
_entity.pdbx_description
1 polymer ?
#
loop_
_entity_poly.entity_id
_entity_poly.type
_entity_poly.pdbx_seq_one_letter_code
_entity_poly.pdbx_strand_id
1 'polypeptide(L)'
;MQLMRRSDPQKQEDGFHSLRPHAAEHVEELIAEFRAEDRDHGLRCWLLELIAEALAQYADEPLRERAARGLTLLGTREARRLLWRDQANQAR
;
A
#
# COMPACT_ATOMS: atom_id res chain seq x y z
N MET A 1 -11.66 4.32 2.25
CA MET A 1 -11.66 4.46 0.77
C MET A 1 -12.45 5.65 0.22
N GLN A 2 -13.70 5.91 0.65
CA GLN A 2 -14.55 6.95 0.00
C GLN A 2 -13.92 8.36 -0.05
N LEU A 3 -13.16 8.75 0.99
CA LEU A 3 -12.46 10.05 1.01
C LEU A 3 -11.35 10.12 -0.05
N MET A 4 -10.63 9.02 -0.29
CA MET A 4 -9.56 8.90 -1.29
C MET A 4 -10.08 8.92 -2.73
N ARG A 5 -11.37 8.68 -2.94
CA ARG A 5 -12.03 8.71 -4.26
C ARG A 5 -12.60 10.09 -4.63
N ARG A 6 -12.51 11.09 -3.75
CA ARG A 6 -13.01 12.44 -4.04
C ARG A 6 -12.06 13.20 -4.95
N SER A 7 -12.57 14.10 -5.79
CA SER A 7 -11.72 14.92 -6.68
C SER A 7 -10.91 16.01 -5.96
N ASP A 8 -11.13 16.17 -4.65
CA ASP A 8 -10.47 17.18 -3.81
C ASP A 8 -9.18 16.58 -3.23
N PRO A 9 -7.99 17.05 -3.66
CA PRO A 9 -6.70 16.49 -3.25
C PRO A 9 -6.49 16.46 -1.73
N GLN A 10 -6.99 17.46 -1.01
CA GLN A 10 -6.85 17.52 0.45
C GLN A 10 -7.65 16.39 1.11
N LYS A 11 -8.91 16.20 0.67
CA LYS A 11 -9.75 15.13 1.20
C LYS A 11 -9.21 13.75 0.87
N GLN A 12 -8.51 13.63 -0.25
CA GLN A 12 -7.88 12.38 -0.61
C GLN A 12 -6.70 12.05 0.31
N GLU A 13 -5.81 13.03 0.54
CA GLU A 13 -4.68 12.89 1.47
C GLU A 13 -5.16 12.64 2.90
N ASP A 14 -6.16 13.38 3.38
CA ASP A 14 -6.77 13.15 4.69
C ASP A 14 -7.32 11.72 4.81
N GLY A 15 -7.94 11.21 3.74
CA GLY A 15 -8.43 9.85 3.65
C GLY A 15 -7.33 8.80 3.71
N PHE A 16 -6.19 9.06 3.08
CA PHE A 16 -5.01 8.21 3.15
C PHE A 16 -4.45 8.17 4.58
N HIS A 17 -4.17 9.32 5.19
CA HIS A 17 -3.61 9.39 6.54
C HIS A 17 -4.54 8.82 7.60
N SER A 18 -5.85 8.94 7.42
CA SER A 18 -6.85 8.34 8.32
C SER A 18 -6.88 6.82 8.23
N LEU A 19 -6.66 6.25 7.04
CA LEU A 19 -6.73 4.80 6.82
C LEU A 19 -5.40 4.10 7.16
N ARG A 20 -4.28 4.82 7.04
CA ARG A 20 -2.93 4.32 7.29
C ARG A 20 -2.72 3.59 8.64
N PRO A 21 -3.15 4.11 9.80
CA PRO A 21 -2.99 3.39 11.07
C PRO A 21 -3.81 2.09 11.15
N HIS A 22 -4.88 1.97 10.35
CA HIS A 22 -5.77 0.80 10.31
C HIS A 22 -5.52 -0.08 9.07
N ALA A 23 -4.49 0.21 8.28
CA ALA A 23 -4.25 -0.45 7.01
C ALA A 23 -4.04 -1.97 7.18
N ALA A 24 -3.39 -2.36 8.28
CA ALA A 24 -3.21 -3.74 8.67
C ALA A 24 -4.56 -4.48 8.78
N GLU A 25 -5.50 -3.91 9.54
CA GLU A 25 -6.82 -4.48 9.80
C GLU A 25 -7.66 -4.67 8.52
N HIS A 26 -7.36 -3.89 7.47
CA HIS A 26 -8.09 -3.90 6.20
C HIS A 26 -7.27 -4.40 5.00
N VAL A 27 -6.15 -5.11 5.23
CA VAL A 27 -5.21 -5.48 4.15
C VAL A 27 -5.86 -6.27 3.00
N GLU A 28 -6.80 -7.17 3.29
CA GLU A 28 -7.50 -7.95 2.26
C GLU A 28 -8.41 -7.08 1.41
N GLU A 29 -9.13 -6.14 2.04
CA GLU A 29 -9.98 -5.16 1.36
C GLU A 29 -9.15 -4.21 0.50
N LEU A 30 -8.00 -3.75 1.02
CA LEU A 30 -7.06 -2.90 0.27
C LEU A 30 -6.55 -3.62 -0.99
N ILE A 31 -6.19 -4.91 -0.89
CA ILE A 31 -5.75 -5.72 -2.04
C ILE A 31 -6.88 -5.90 -3.06
N ALA A 32 -8.10 -6.20 -2.59
CA ALA A 32 -9.26 -6.35 -3.47
C ALA A 32 -9.55 -5.05 -4.25
N GLU A 33 -9.49 -3.92 -3.55
CA GLU A 33 -9.70 -2.60 -4.13
C GLU A 33 -8.57 -2.19 -5.09
N PHE A 34 -7.32 -2.51 -4.77
CA PHE A 34 -6.20 -2.29 -5.69
C PHE A 34 -6.34 -3.08 -7.00
N ARG A 35 -6.89 -4.31 -6.92
CA ARG A 35 -7.16 -5.14 -8.10
C ARG A 35 -8.36 -4.63 -8.90
N ALA A 36 -9.34 -4.03 -8.26
CA ALA A 36 -10.54 -3.49 -8.90
C ALA A 36 -10.33 -2.10 -9.49
N GLU A 37 -9.42 -1.30 -8.95
CA GLU A 37 -9.17 0.06 -9.39
C GLU A 37 -8.25 0.08 -10.62
N ASP A 38 -8.79 0.31 -11.81
CA ASP A 38 -8.03 0.33 -13.08
C ASP A 38 -7.83 1.72 -13.68
N ARG A 39 -8.56 2.74 -13.22
CA ARG A 39 -8.64 4.03 -13.92
C ARG A 39 -7.91 5.13 -13.18
N ASP A 40 -8.00 5.14 -11.86
CA ASP A 40 -7.37 6.16 -11.04
C ASP A 40 -5.98 5.72 -10.60
N HIS A 41 -4.96 6.14 -11.36
CA HIS A 41 -3.57 5.83 -11.06
C HIS A 41 -3.11 6.39 -9.70
N GLY A 42 -3.64 7.55 -9.28
CA GLY A 42 -3.31 8.15 -8.00
C GLY A 42 -3.84 7.30 -6.84
N LEU A 43 -5.10 6.90 -6.93
CA LEU A 43 -5.72 5.99 -5.96
C LEU A 43 -4.99 4.64 -5.91
N ARG A 44 -4.63 4.05 -7.05
CA ARG A 44 -3.83 2.81 -7.08
C ARG A 44 -2.49 2.95 -6.36
N CYS A 45 -1.83 4.09 -6.46
CA CYS A 45 -0.56 4.33 -5.78
C CYS A 45 -0.75 4.34 -4.26
N TRP A 46 -1.76 5.07 -3.76
CA TRP A 46 -2.04 5.09 -2.33
C TRP A 46 -2.52 3.75 -1.78
N LEU A 47 -3.33 3.01 -2.54
CA LEU A 47 -3.72 1.66 -2.16
C LEU A 47 -2.50 0.76 -2.00
N LEU A 48 -1.55 0.83 -2.92
CA LEU A 48 -0.33 0.05 -2.84
C LEU A 48 0.56 0.45 -1.65
N GLU A 49 0.65 1.74 -1.33
CA GLU A 49 1.35 2.23 -0.13
C GLU A 49 0.72 1.69 1.16
N LEU A 50 -0.62 1.74 1.28
CA LEU A 50 -1.33 1.18 2.44
C LEU A 50 -1.15 -0.33 2.55
N ILE A 51 -1.19 -1.08 1.44
CA ILE A 51 -0.93 -2.53 1.44
C ILE A 51 0.49 -2.83 1.90
N ALA A 52 1.48 -2.08 1.42
CA ALA A 52 2.87 -2.28 1.82
C ALA A 52 3.07 -2.00 3.32
N GLU A 53 2.52 -0.89 3.84
CA GLU A 53 2.59 -0.57 5.27
C GLU A 53 1.86 -1.60 6.13
N ALA A 54 0.68 -2.06 5.70
CA ALA A 54 -0.08 -3.11 6.36
C ALA A 54 0.74 -4.41 6.48
N LEU A 55 1.34 -4.85 5.38
CA LEU A 55 2.15 -6.07 5.35
C LEU A 55 3.46 -5.93 6.15
N ALA A 56 4.05 -4.73 6.21
CA ALA A 56 5.22 -4.45 7.04
C ALA A 56 4.89 -4.48 8.54
N GLN A 57 3.69 -4.08 8.94
CA GLN A 57 3.24 -4.16 10.34
C GLN A 57 2.99 -5.60 10.80
N TYR A 58 2.57 -6.50 9.91
CA TYR A 58 2.43 -7.93 10.21
C TYR A 58 3.74 -8.73 10.15
N ALA A 59 4.86 -8.05 9.86
CA ALA A 59 6.12 -8.72 9.61
C ALA A 59 6.92 -8.99 10.89
N ASP A 60 6.65 -10.12 11.55
CA ASP A 60 7.78 -10.94 12.03
C ASP A 60 8.68 -11.25 10.82
N GLU A 61 10.01 -11.33 11.02
CA GLU A 61 11.04 -11.51 9.97
C GLU A 61 10.62 -12.40 8.76
N PRO A 62 9.96 -13.57 8.95
CA PRO A 62 9.54 -14.46 7.86
C PRO A 62 8.37 -13.94 7.00
N LEU A 63 7.51 -13.09 7.55
CA LEU A 63 6.37 -12.47 6.86
C LEU A 63 6.81 -11.27 6.01
N ARG A 64 7.86 -10.54 6.44
CA ARG A 64 8.48 -9.46 5.65
C ARG A 64 8.99 -9.97 4.31
N GLU A 65 9.68 -11.11 4.31
CA GLU A 65 10.15 -11.74 3.08
C GLU A 65 9.00 -12.19 2.16
N ARG A 66 7.86 -12.61 2.72
CA ARG A 66 6.68 -12.97 1.93
C ARG A 66 5.99 -11.75 1.34
N ALA A 67 5.91 -10.65 2.08
CA ALA A 67 5.42 -9.36 1.59
C ALA A 67 6.30 -8.83 0.45
N ALA A 68 7.63 -8.87 0.64
CA ALA A 68 8.60 -8.49 -0.38
C ALA A 68 8.50 -9.39 -1.63
N ARG A 69 8.30 -10.70 -1.45
CA ARG A 69 8.02 -11.64 -2.54
C ARG A 69 6.70 -11.33 -3.25
N GLY A 70 5.63 -11.00 -2.53
CA GLY A 70 4.34 -10.61 -3.10
C GLY A 70 4.44 -9.33 -3.95
N LEU A 71 5.15 -8.32 -3.47
CA LEU A 71 5.44 -7.10 -4.22
C LEU A 71 6.33 -7.37 -5.45
N THR A 72 7.31 -8.27 -5.33
CA THR A 72 8.15 -8.69 -6.46
C THR A 72 7.32 -9.38 -7.55
N LEU A 73 6.41 -10.27 -7.15
CA LEU A 73 5.50 -10.99 -8.05
C LEU A 73 4.47 -10.09 -8.72
N LEU A 74 4.03 -9.02 -8.05
CA LEU A 74 3.17 -7.98 -8.65
C LEU A 74 3.86 -7.29 -9.84
N GLY A 75 5.20 -7.21 -9.87
CA GLY A 75 5.98 -6.81 -11.05
C GLY A 75 5.74 -5.39 -11.56
N THR A 76 4.95 -4.57 -10.86
CA THR A 76 4.65 -3.19 -11.25
C THR A 76 5.81 -2.26 -10.93
N ARG A 77 5.87 -1.12 -11.63
CA ARG A 77 6.90 -0.10 -11.39
C ARG A 77 6.78 0.48 -9.98
N GLU A 78 5.57 0.54 -9.47
CA GLU A 78 5.20 1.03 -8.14
C GLU A 78 5.62 0.04 -7.06
N ALA A 79 5.38 -1.27 -7.28
CA ALA A 79 5.83 -2.31 -6.36
C ALA A 79 7.37 -2.34 -6.24
N ARG A 80 8.09 -2.13 -7.35
CA ARG A 80 9.55 -1.98 -7.33
C ARG A 80 10.03 -0.77 -6.50
N ARG A 81 9.32 0.36 -6.55
CA ARG A 81 9.66 1.55 -5.75
C ARG A 81 9.46 1.31 -4.25
N LEU A 82 8.41 0.59 -3.87
CA LEU A 82 8.14 0.25 -2.48
C LEU A 82 9.17 -0.71 -1.89
N LEU A 83 9.58 -1.73 -2.67
CA LEU A 83 10.68 -2.63 -2.28
C LEU A 83 11.97 -1.85 -2.01
N TRP A 84 12.28 -0.84 -2.83
CA TRP A 84 13.48 -0.03 -2.64
C TRP A 84 13.42 0.85 -1.38
N ARG A 85 12.24 1.41 -1.06
CA ARG A 85 12.01 2.17 0.19
C ARG A 85 12.14 1.30 1.43
N ASP A 86 11.59 0.08 1.40
CA ASP A 86 11.70 -0.87 2.52
C ASP A 86 13.17 -1.26 2.77
N GLN A 87 13.93 -1.57 1.72
CA GLN A 87 15.37 -1.82 1.81
C GLN A 87 16.14 -0.63 2.40
N ALA A 88 15.80 0.60 2.03
CA ALA A 88 16.43 1.81 2.57
C ALA A 88 16.09 2.05 4.05
N ASN A 89 14.90 1.66 4.50
CA ASN A 89 14.49 1.77 5.90
C ASN A 89 15.14 0.70 6.80
N GLN A 90 15.49 -0.47 6.26
CA GLN A 90 16.19 -1.54 6.99
C GLN A 90 17.70 -1.31 7.15
N ALA A 91 18.28 -0.39 6.38
CA ALA A 91 19.71 -0.04 6.46
C ALA A 91 20.03 1.06 7.50
N ARG A 92 19.05 1.46 8.30
CA ARG A 92 19.16 2.45 9.39
C ARG A 92 18.98 1.78 10.74
#